data_AF-A0A553H435-F1
#
_entry.id   AF-A0A553H435-F1
#
_cell.length_a   1.000
_cell.length_b   1.000
_cell.length_c   1.000
_cell.angle_alpha   90.00
_cell.angle_beta   90.00
_cell.angle_gamma   90.00
#
_symmetry.space_group_name_H-M   'P 1'
#
loop_
_entity.id
_entity.type
_entity.pdbx_description
1 polymer ?
#
loop_
_entity_poly.entity_id
_entity_poly.type
_entity_poly.pdbx_seq_one_letter_code
_entity_poly.pdbx_strand_id
1 'polypeptide(L)'
;MKFAIALFAAPHSPASRRALRFAEAVLAGGHEIVRVFLYQDGVHSASANAVAPQDERDITADWQRFVERHGLDGVVCIAAALRRGVLDTDEARRYGRPAANLAPGWQLSGLGQLHEAVQTADRLVCFGGP
;
A
#
# COMPACT_ATOMS: atom_id res chain seq x y z
N MET A 1 -7.91 12.63 -14.91
CA MET A 1 -8.74 12.38 -13.72
C MET A 1 -7.84 12.07 -12.54
N LYS A 2 -8.33 12.25 -11.33
CA LYS A 2 -7.68 11.93 -10.05
C LYS A 2 -8.21 10.62 -9.49
N PHE A 3 -7.33 9.72 -9.10
CA PHE A 3 -7.68 8.40 -8.57
C PHE A 3 -7.20 8.25 -7.13
N ALA A 4 -8.08 7.72 -6.28
CA ALA A 4 -7.69 7.06 -5.04
C ALA A 4 -7.73 5.55 -5.28
N ILE A 5 -6.66 4.84 -4.92
CA ILE A 5 -6.58 3.38 -5.10
C ILE A 5 -6.51 2.75 -3.72
N ALA A 6 -7.44 1.84 -3.42
CA ALA A 6 -7.46 1.09 -2.17
C ALA A 6 -7.18 -0.39 -2.42
N LEU A 7 -6.14 -0.93 -1.77
CA LEU A 7 -5.77 -2.34 -1.86
C LEU A 7 -6.05 -3.05 -0.53
N PHE A 8 -6.89 -4.09 -0.59
CA PHE A 8 -7.34 -4.86 0.57
C PHE A 8 -6.71 -6.26 0.66
N ALA A 9 -6.15 -6.75 -0.46
CA ALA A 9 -5.70 -8.13 -0.59
C ALA A 9 -4.18 -8.28 -0.46
N ALA A 10 -3.73 -9.43 0.05
CA ALA A 10 -2.32 -9.76 0.25
C ALA A 10 -1.47 -9.66 -1.05
N PRO A 11 -0.14 -9.45 -0.94
CA PRO A 11 0.76 -9.28 -2.10
C PRO A 11 0.71 -10.41 -3.13
N HIS A 12 0.65 -11.66 -2.68
CA HIS A 12 0.61 -12.84 -3.55
C HIS A 12 -0.74 -13.01 -4.28
N SER A 13 -1.78 -12.27 -3.87
CA SER A 13 -3.10 -12.36 -4.49
C SER A 13 -3.09 -11.79 -5.92
N PRO A 14 -3.90 -12.36 -6.85
CA PRO A 14 -4.11 -11.76 -8.16
C PRO A 14 -4.67 -10.33 -8.09
N ALA A 15 -5.41 -9.99 -7.03
CA ALA A 15 -5.96 -8.65 -6.84
C ALA A 15 -4.86 -7.59 -6.63
N SER A 16 -3.82 -7.89 -5.84
CA SER A 16 -2.68 -6.98 -5.67
C SER A 16 -1.94 -6.73 -6.98
N ARG A 17 -1.73 -7.79 -7.78
CA ARG A 17 -1.12 -7.66 -9.13
C ARG A 17 -1.94 -6.78 -10.06
N ARG A 18 -3.26 -6.96 -10.10
CA ARG A 18 -4.16 -6.14 -10.93
C ARG A 18 -4.19 -4.69 -10.46
N ALA A 19 -4.19 -4.46 -9.14
CA ALA A 19 -4.12 -3.12 -8.57
C ALA A 19 -2.87 -2.37 -9.01
N LEU A 20 -1.71 -3.02 -8.97
CA LEU A 20 -0.45 -2.44 -9.44
C LEU A 20 -0.51 -2.11 -10.93
N ARG A 21 -0.95 -3.07 -11.77
CA ARG A 21 -1.09 -2.84 -13.22
C ARG A 21 -2.06 -1.70 -13.54
N PHE A 22 -3.15 -1.59 -12.79
CA PHE A 22 -4.08 -0.48 -12.92
C PHE A 22 -3.41 0.84 -12.55
N ALA A 23 -2.68 0.91 -11.44
CA ALA A 23 -1.97 2.11 -11.02
C ALA A 23 -0.92 2.56 -12.07
N GLU A 24 -0.14 1.62 -12.61
CA GLU A 24 0.79 1.88 -13.73
C GLU A 24 0.05 2.46 -14.94
N ALA A 25 -1.09 1.87 -15.33
CA ALA A 25 -1.89 2.34 -16.46
C ALA A 25 -2.53 3.71 -16.22
N VAL A 26 -2.95 4.02 -14.99
CA VAL A 26 -3.47 5.35 -14.61
C VAL A 26 -2.42 6.41 -14.89
N LEU A 27 -1.18 6.22 -14.41
CA LEU A 27 -0.10 7.18 -14.66
C LEU A 27 0.28 7.25 -16.14
N ALA A 28 0.38 6.11 -16.84
CA ALA A 28 0.66 6.06 -18.26
C ALA A 28 -0.41 6.77 -19.11
N GLY A 29 -1.66 6.78 -18.65
CA GLY A 29 -2.77 7.50 -19.27
C GLY A 29 -2.81 9.01 -18.99
N GLY A 30 -1.80 9.56 -18.31
CA GLY A 30 -1.75 10.99 -17.94
C GLY A 30 -2.75 11.36 -16.86
N HIS A 31 -3.17 10.39 -16.04
CA HIS A 31 -4.01 10.64 -14.87
C HIS A 31 -3.16 10.75 -13.59
N GLU A 32 -3.78 11.25 -12.54
CA GLU A 32 -3.13 11.47 -11.24
C GLU A 32 -3.60 10.40 -10.25
N ILE A 33 -2.68 9.88 -9.44
CA ILE A 33 -3.00 9.06 -8.27
C ILE A 33 -2.81 9.95 -7.05
N VAL A 34 -3.91 10.29 -6.38
CA VAL A 34 -3.88 11.13 -5.18
C VAL A 34 -3.34 10.35 -4.00
N ARG A 35 -3.72 9.07 -3.88
CA ARG A 35 -3.27 8.20 -2.78
C ARG A 35 -3.39 6.73 -3.17
N VAL A 36 -2.39 5.95 -2.74
CA VAL A 36 -2.49 4.50 -2.65
C VAL A 36 -2.68 4.15 -1.19
N PHE A 37 -3.83 3.56 -0.84
CA PHE A 37 -4.18 3.21 0.53
C PHE A 37 -4.21 1.69 0.72
N LEU A 38 -3.34 1.18 1.60
CA LEU A 38 -3.28 -0.23 1.95
C LEU A 38 -4.12 -0.50 3.20
N TYR A 39 -5.06 -1.45 3.08
CA TYR A 39 -5.92 -1.87 4.18
C TYR A 39 -6.04 -3.40 4.23
N GLN A 40 -6.60 -3.92 5.33
CA GLN A 40 -6.72 -5.37 5.56
C GLN A 40 -5.40 -6.10 5.28
N ASP A 41 -5.39 -7.14 4.44
CA ASP A 41 -4.18 -7.90 4.11
C ASP A 41 -3.28 -7.17 3.10
N GLY A 42 -3.79 -6.10 2.47
CA GLY A 42 -3.03 -5.23 1.59
C GLY A 42 -1.83 -4.59 2.29
N VAL A 43 -1.88 -4.40 3.62
CA VAL A 43 -0.78 -3.81 4.40
C VAL A 43 0.53 -4.59 4.31
N HIS A 44 0.47 -5.89 3.99
CA HIS A 44 1.68 -6.71 3.80
C HIS A 44 2.50 -6.27 2.58
N SER A 45 1.91 -5.51 1.64
CA SER A 45 2.62 -4.94 0.48
C SER A 45 3.55 -3.78 0.86
N ALA A 46 3.50 -3.30 2.10
CA ALA A 46 4.40 -2.28 2.64
C ALA A 46 5.49 -2.87 3.55
N SER A 47 5.61 -4.20 3.65
CA SER A 47 6.65 -4.83 4.47
C SER A 47 7.99 -4.90 3.71
N ALA A 48 9.07 -4.43 4.33
CA ALA A 48 10.44 -4.59 3.85
C ALA A 48 10.99 -6.02 4.00
N ASN A 49 10.27 -6.88 4.73
CA ASN A 49 10.72 -8.24 5.06
C ASN A 49 10.07 -9.31 4.18
N ALA A 50 9.20 -8.93 3.24
CA ALA A 50 8.61 -9.91 2.33
C ALA A 50 9.70 -10.53 1.45
N VAL A 51 9.67 -11.85 1.32
CA VAL A 51 10.56 -12.59 0.42
C VAL A 51 9.68 -13.41 -0.52
N ALA A 52 9.80 -13.13 -1.82
CA ALA A 52 9.19 -13.95 -2.84
C ALA A 52 10.10 -15.14 -3.22
N PRO A 53 9.55 -16.30 -3.59
CA PRO A 53 10.30 -17.36 -4.26
C PRO A 53 11.04 -16.84 -5.50
N GLN A 54 12.18 -17.45 -5.84
CA GLN A 54 13.02 -16.99 -6.96
C GLN A 54 12.34 -17.11 -8.32
N ASP A 55 11.40 -18.04 -8.46
CA ASP A 55 10.59 -18.29 -9.65
C ASP A 55 9.28 -17.49 -9.68
N GLU A 56 9.00 -16.70 -8.64
CA GLU A 56 7.82 -15.86 -8.53
C GLU A 56 8.16 -14.37 -8.62
N ARG A 57 7.17 -13.59 -9.04
CA ARG A 57 7.28 -12.14 -9.10
C ARG A 57 7.10 -11.54 -7.71
N ASP A 58 8.06 -10.74 -7.25
CA ASP A 58 7.98 -10.01 -6.00
C ASP A 58 7.08 -8.76 -6.13
N ILE A 59 5.79 -8.94 -5.86
CA ILE A 59 4.79 -7.89 -5.91
C ILE A 59 4.96 -6.85 -4.81
N THR A 60 5.50 -7.23 -3.66
CA THR A 60 5.79 -6.30 -2.56
C THR A 60 6.88 -5.32 -2.99
N ALA A 61 7.99 -5.85 -3.53
CA ALA A 61 9.07 -5.01 -4.05
C ALA A 61 8.64 -4.14 -5.24
N ASP A 62 7.75 -4.64 -6.10
CA ASP A 62 7.19 -3.85 -7.19
C ASP A 62 6.34 -2.67 -6.70
N TRP A 63 5.48 -2.89 -5.70
CA TRP A 63 4.70 -1.81 -5.10
C TRP A 63 5.59 -0.74 -4.48
N GLN A 64 6.60 -1.15 -3.71
CA GLN A 64 7.56 -0.22 -3.12
C GLN A 64 8.26 0.61 -4.20
N ARG A 65 8.84 -0.04 -5.22
CA ARG A 65 9.48 0.66 -6.35
C ARG A 65 8.53 1.62 -7.05
N PHE A 66 7.27 1.22 -7.24
CA PHE A 66 6.28 2.04 -7.91
C PHE A 66 5.97 3.31 -7.12
N VAL A 67 5.72 3.18 -5.81
CA VAL A 67 5.45 4.32 -4.93
C VAL A 67 6.66 5.27 -4.86
N GLU A 68 7.85 4.73 -4.64
CA GLU A 68 9.08 5.53 -4.56
C GLU A 68 9.40 6.23 -5.89
N ARG A 69 9.38 5.49 -7.01
CA ARG A 69 9.75 6.02 -8.34
C ARG A 69 8.85 7.17 -8.77
N HIS A 70 7.57 7.10 -8.43
CA HIS A 70 6.60 8.11 -8.82
C HIS A 70 6.31 9.13 -7.71
N GLY A 71 6.98 9.04 -6.55
CA GLY A 71 6.76 9.93 -5.41
C GLY A 71 5.30 9.94 -4.94
N LEU A 72 4.64 8.78 -4.99
CA LEU A 72 3.22 8.70 -4.68
C LEU A 72 2.99 8.80 -3.17
N ASP A 73 1.84 9.35 -2.80
CA ASP A 73 1.36 9.29 -1.43
C ASP A 73 0.86 7.87 -1.10
N GLY A 74 1.76 7.08 -0.50
CA GLY A 74 1.52 5.71 -0.06
C GLY A 74 1.16 5.64 1.42
N VAL A 75 -0.10 5.35 1.74
CA VAL A 75 -0.59 5.26 3.11
C VAL A 75 -0.98 3.82 3.46
N VAL A 76 -0.57 3.39 4.63
CA VAL A 76 -0.93 2.10 5.22
C VAL A 76 -1.79 2.36 6.45
N CYS A 77 -2.95 1.71 6.52
CA CYS A 77 -3.80 1.85 7.70
C CYS A 77 -3.10 1.32 8.96
N ILE A 78 -2.77 2.21 9.89
CA ILE A 78 -2.04 1.90 11.13
C ILE A 78 -2.72 0.78 11.94
N ALA A 79 -4.04 0.85 12.12
CA ALA A 79 -4.77 -0.18 12.87
C ALA A 79 -4.74 -1.56 12.20
N ALA A 80 -4.69 -1.63 10.86
CA ALA A 80 -4.55 -2.90 10.14
C ALA A 80 -3.10 -3.39 10.14
N ALA A 81 -2.14 -2.48 9.99
CA ALA A 81 -0.70 -2.74 9.99
C ALA A 81 -0.24 -3.34 11.33
N LEU A 82 -0.57 -2.68 12.45
CA LEU A 82 -0.19 -3.15 13.79
C LEU A 82 -0.72 -4.55 14.09
N ARG A 83 -1.99 -4.84 13.76
CA ARG A 83 -2.60 -6.16 13.94
C ARG A 83 -1.92 -7.26 13.12
N ARG A 84 -1.24 -6.90 12.03
CA ARG A 84 -0.56 -7.81 11.09
C ARG A 84 0.96 -7.75 11.19
N GLY A 85 1.50 -7.06 12.19
CA GLY A 85 2.95 -6.98 12.43
C GLY A 85 3.69 -6.16 11.39
N VAL A 86 3.04 -5.16 10.78
CA VAL A 86 3.70 -4.13 9.97
C VAL A 86 3.86 -2.88 10.83
N LEU A 87 5.09 -2.51 11.18
CA LEU A 87 5.40 -1.41 12.09
C LEU A 87 6.51 -0.54 11.51
N ASP A 88 6.41 0.77 11.73
CA ASP A 88 7.55 1.67 11.64
C ASP A 88 8.36 1.66 12.95
N THR A 89 9.41 2.48 13.00
CA THR A 89 10.33 2.54 14.14
C THR A 89 9.64 3.04 15.41
N ASP A 90 8.74 4.01 15.28
CA ASP A 90 8.07 4.62 16.43
C ASP A 90 7.06 3.65 17.04
N GLU A 91 6.28 2.97 16.22
CA GLU A 91 5.31 1.99 16.67
C GLU A 91 5.98 0.72 17.20
N ALA A 92 7.10 0.29 16.61
CA ALA A 92 7.91 -0.80 17.17
C ALA A 92 8.40 -0.46 18.59
N ARG A 93 8.88 0.77 18.82
CA ARG A 93 9.27 1.25 20.14
C ARG A 93 8.08 1.32 21.10
N ARG A 94 6.97 1.93 20.65
CA ARG A 94 5.75 2.13 21.44
C ARG A 94 5.16 0.83 21.97
N TYR A 95 5.18 -0.23 21.15
CA TYR A 95 4.61 -1.53 21.50
C TYR A 95 5.65 -2.56 21.97
N GLY A 96 6.90 -2.15 22.21
CA GLY A 96 7.97 -3.04 22.68
C GLY A 96 8.23 -4.22 21.73
N ARG A 97 8.23 -3.95 20.42
CA ARG A 97 8.55 -4.94 19.38
C ARG A 97 10.04 -4.89 19.03
N PRO A 98 10.65 -6.04 18.69
CA PRO A 98 12.09 -6.11 18.50
C PRO A 98 12.58 -5.42 17.23
N ALA A 99 11.69 -5.18 16.24
CA ALA A 99 12.05 -4.59 14.97
C ALA A 99 10.87 -3.87 14.33
N ALA A 100 11.19 -2.88 13.50
CA ALA A 100 10.32 -2.29 12.49
C ALA A 100 10.55 -2.99 11.14
N ASN A 101 9.54 -2.96 10.29
CA ASN A 101 9.56 -3.59 8.98
C ASN A 101 8.75 -2.83 7.93
N LEU A 102 8.26 -1.63 8.20
CA LEU A 102 7.67 -0.79 7.18
C LEU A 102 8.73 -0.36 6.16
N ALA A 103 8.49 -0.63 4.89
CA ALA A 103 9.39 -0.25 3.82
C ALA A 103 9.38 1.27 3.61
N PRO A 104 10.51 1.86 3.18
CA PRO A 104 10.57 3.28 2.81
C PRO A 104 9.49 3.68 1.79
N GLY A 105 9.08 4.94 1.85
CA GLY A 105 8.03 5.49 0.98
C GLY A 105 6.60 5.27 1.48
N TRP A 106 6.37 4.35 2.41
CA TRP A 106 5.07 4.15 3.04
C TRP A 106 4.92 4.94 4.34
N GLN A 107 3.71 5.39 4.63
CA GLN A 107 3.37 6.08 5.89
C GLN A 107 2.26 5.35 6.63
N LEU A 108 2.41 5.15 7.95
CA LEU A 108 1.33 4.66 8.80
C LEU A 108 0.36 5.80 9.13
N SER A 109 -0.92 5.62 8.85
CA SER A 109 -1.95 6.61 9.22
C SER A 109 -3.34 6.01 9.39
N GLY A 110 -4.29 6.83 9.85
CA GLY A 110 -5.66 6.43 10.14
C GLY A 110 -6.53 6.27 8.89
N LEU A 111 -7.69 5.62 9.06
CA LEU A 111 -8.68 5.43 7.98
C LEU A 111 -9.23 6.76 7.42
N GLY A 112 -9.13 7.86 8.20
CA GLY A 112 -9.47 9.20 7.73
C GLY A 112 -8.68 9.63 6.49
N GLN A 113 -7.47 9.10 6.28
CA GLN A 113 -6.68 9.36 5.07
C GLN A 113 -7.32 8.74 3.81
N LEU A 114 -7.97 7.59 3.92
CA LEU A 114 -8.75 7.06 2.80
C LEU A 114 -9.94 7.96 2.51
N HIS A 115 -10.65 8.41 3.56
CA HIS A 115 -11.80 9.29 3.40
C HIS A 115 -11.42 10.61 2.72
N GLU A 116 -10.34 11.25 3.18
CA GLU A 116 -9.79 12.47 2.57
C GLU A 116 -9.44 12.27 1.09
N ALA A 117 -8.72 11.20 0.75
CA ALA A 117 -8.35 10.91 -0.64
C ALA A 117 -9.59 10.75 -1.53
N VAL A 118 -10.65 10.11 -1.03
CA VAL A 118 -11.92 9.96 -1.75
C VAL A 118 -12.62 11.29 -2.00
N GLN A 119 -12.51 12.27 -1.09
CA GLN A 119 -13.07 13.61 -1.29
C GLN A 119 -12.32 14.39 -2.38
N THR A 120 -11.02 14.13 -2.53
CA THR A 120 -10.15 14.83 -3.49
C THR A 120 -10.04 14.15 -4.86
N ALA A 121 -10.37 12.87 -4.94
CA ALA A 121 -10.27 12.08 -6.17
C ALA A 121 -11.58 12.10 -6.96
N ASP A 122 -11.48 12.01 -8.29
CA ASP A 122 -12.65 11.81 -9.14
C ASP A 122 -13.19 10.38 -8.99
N ARG A 123 -12.33 9.41 -8.71
CA ARG A 123 -12.67 7.98 -8.64
C ARG A 123 -11.93 7.29 -7.51
N LEU A 124 -12.67 6.48 -6.74
CA LEU A 124 -12.11 5.45 -5.87
C LEU A 124 -12.14 4.11 -6.61
N VAL A 125 -10.99 3.42 -6.68
CA VAL A 125 -10.92 2.07 -7.22
C VAL A 125 -10.38 1.12 -6.16
N CYS A 126 -11.18 0.12 -5.81
CA CYS A 126 -10.88 -0.85 -4.77
C CYS A 126 -10.46 -2.19 -5.39
N PHE A 127 -9.40 -2.79 -4.85
CA PHE A 127 -8.92 -4.10 -5.26
C PHE A 127 -8.86 -5.06 -4.07
N GLY A 128 -9.59 -6.17 -4.20
CA GLY A 128 -9.82 -7.09 -3.09
C GLY A 128 -10.85 -6.56 -2.09
N GLY A 129 -11.02 -7.30 -1.00
CA GLY A 129 -12.10 -7.10 -0.02
C GLY A 129 -13.07 -8.29 -0.03
N PRO A 130 -13.97 -8.39 0.96
CA PRO A 130 -15.09 -9.32 0.92
C PRO A 130 -16.04 -9.04 -0.25
#